data_AF-A0A8C0EGN0-F1
#
_entry.id   AF-A0A8C0EGN0-F1
#
_cell.length_a   1.000
_cell.length_b   1.000
_cell.length_c   1.000
_cell.angle_alpha   90.00
_cell.angle_beta   90.00
_cell.angle_gamma   90.00
#
_symmetry.space_group_name_H-M   'P 1'
#
loop_
_entity.id
_entity.type
_entity.pdbx_description
1 polymer ?
#
loop_
_entity_poly.entity_id
_entity_poly.type
_entity_poly.pdbx_seq_one_letter_code
_entity_poly.pdbx_strand_id
1 'polypeptide(L)' 'MNKLYIGNLNENVTPADLEKVFNDHKISFSGQFLVKSGYAFVDCPDEQWAMKAIETFSGK' A
#
# COMPACT_ATOMS: atom_id res chain seq x y z
N MET A 1 2.19 0.80 15.12
CA MET A 1 1.06 1.41 14.36
C MET A 1 1.13 0.85 12.95
N ASN A 2 0.09 0.17 12.47
CA ASN A 2 0.16 -0.71 11.29
C ASN A 2 -0.55 -0.16 10.04
N LYS A 3 -0.91 1.12 10.00
CA LYS A 3 -1.51 1.75 8.82
C LYS A 3 -0.44 2.42 7.96
N LEU A 4 -0.44 2.10 6.67
CA LEU A 4 0.43 2.71 5.66
C LEU A 4 -0.29 3.81 4.90
N TYR A 5 0.45 4.88 4.62
CA TYR A 5 0.08 5.92 3.68
C TYR A 5 0.89 5.75 2.40
N ILE A 6 0.20 5.73 1.26
CA ILE A 6 0.78 5.60 -0.07
C ILE A 6 0.48 6.89 -0.83
N GLY A 7 1.47 7.79 -0.91
CA GLY A 7 1.35 9.05 -1.63
C GLY A 7 1.80 8.96 -3.08
N ASN A 8 1.73 10.08 -3.80
CA ASN A 8 2.20 10.22 -5.19
C ASN A 8 1.52 9.22 -6.16
N LEU A 9 0.27 8.86 -5.88
CA LEU A 9 -0.51 7.98 -6.76
C LEU A 9 -1.14 8.80 -7.88
N ASN A 10 -1.20 8.21 -9.08
CA ASN A 10 -1.95 8.80 -10.18
C ASN A 10 -3.46 8.74 -9.88
N GLU A 11 -4.24 9.71 -10.35
CA GLU A 11 -5.69 9.77 -10.11
C GLU A 11 -6.47 8.58 -10.69
N ASN A 12 -5.85 7.85 -11.62
CA ASN A 12 -6.41 6.64 -12.23
C ASN A 12 -6.13 5.36 -11.45
N VAL A 13 -5.34 5.42 -10.37
CA VAL A 13 -5.02 4.23 -9.56
C VAL A 13 -6.27 3.74 -8.85
N THR A 14 -6.54 2.44 -8.98
CA THR A 14 -7.64 1.79 -8.27
C THR A 14 -7.14 0.94 -7.11
N PRO A 15 -8.01 0.60 -6.13
CA PRO A 15 -7.66 -0.35 -5.07
C PRO A 15 -7.10 -1.68 -5.62
N ALA A 16 -7.67 -2.18 -6.71
CA ALA A 16 -7.26 -3.43 -7.34
C ALA A 16 -5.83 -3.36 -7.90
N ASP A 17 -5.41 -2.20 -8.43
CA ASP A 17 -4.04 -2.00 -8.89
C ASP A 17 -3.05 -2.07 -7.72
N LEU A 18 -3.38 -1.44 -6.59
CA LEU A 18 -2.56 -1.49 -5.38
C LEU A 18 -2.50 -2.89 -4.78
N GLU A 19 -3.63 -3.61 -4.73
CA GLU A 19 -3.67 -5.01 -4.30
C GLU A 19 -2.76 -5.87 -5.18
N LYS A 20 -2.81 -5.67 -6.50
CA LYS A 20 -1.97 -6.40 -7.44
C LYS A 20 -0.49 -6.11 -7.19
N VAL A 21 -0.11 -4.85 -7.02
CA VAL A 21 1.27 -4.45 -6.70
C VAL A 21 1.74 -5.08 -5.40
N PHE A 22 0.94 -5.05 -4.34
CA PHE A 22 1.31 -5.68 -3.07
C PHE A 22 1.46 -7.20 -3.21
N ASN A 23 0.57 -7.86 -3.96
CA ASN A 23 0.65 -9.29 -4.23
C ASN A 23 1.87 -9.68 -5.08
N ASP A 24 2.17 -8.92 -6.15
CA ASP A 24 3.34 -9.14 -7.01
C ASP A 24 4.65 -9.04 -6.22
N HIS A 25 4.71 -8.11 -5.26
CA HIS A 25 5.85 -7.93 -4.36
C HIS A 25 5.80 -8.81 -3.10
N LYS A 26 4.80 -9.70 -2.98
CA LYS A 26 4.59 -10.60 -1.84
C LYS A 26 4.53 -9.86 -0.50
N ILE A 27 3.91 -8.68 -0.49
CA ILE A 27 3.65 -7.88 0.71
C ILE A 27 2.27 -8.26 1.25
N SER A 28 2.22 -8.77 2.49
CA SER A 28 0.93 -8.98 3.15
C SER A 28 0.35 -7.65 3.62
N PHE A 29 -0.92 -7.47 3.33
CA PHE A 29 -1.75 -6.38 3.83
C PHE A 29 -2.97 -6.95 4.55
N SER A 30 -3.66 -6.10 5.30
CA SER A 30 -4.86 -6.43 6.06
C SER A 30 -5.93 -5.40 5.77
N GLY A 31 -7.17 -5.86 5.54
CA GLY A 31 -8.25 -4.97 5.13
C GLY A 31 -8.17 -4.58 3.64
N GLN A 32 -8.77 -3.43 3.31
CA GLN A 32 -8.91 -2.95 1.93
C GLN A 32 -8.09 -1.69 1.69
N PHE A 33 -7.67 -1.47 0.45
CA PHE A 33 -7.03 -0.23 0.03
C PHE A 33 -8.07 0.88 -0.09
N LEU A 34 -7.88 1.93 0.70
CA LEU A 34 -8.70 3.12 0.68
C LEU A 34 -8.03 4.18 -0.19
N VAL A 35 -8.40 4.21 -1.47
CA VAL A 35 -7.84 5.13 -2.46
C VAL A 35 -8.59 6.46 -2.47
N LYS A 36 -7.83 7.55 -2.55
CA LYS A 36 -8.27 8.94 -2.70
C LYS A 36 -7.52 9.56 -3.88
N SER A 37 -7.94 10.74 -4.33
CA SER A 37 -7.21 11.46 -5.39
C SER A 37 -5.80 11.82 -4.89
N GLY A 38 -4.79 11.20 -5.49
CA GLY A 38 -3.37 11.44 -5.19
C GLY A 38 -2.74 10.56 -4.11
N TYR A 39 -3.52 9.76 -3.37
CA TYR A 39 -2.99 8.94 -2.28
C TYR A 39 -3.93 7.79 -1.86
N ALA A 40 -3.41 6.82 -1.13
CA ALA A 40 -4.18 5.71 -0.58
C ALA A 40 -3.73 5.35 0.85
N PHE A 41 -4.60 4.62 1.55
CA PHE A 41 -4.27 4.00 2.82
C PHE A 41 -4.50 2.49 2.76
N VAL A 42 -3.69 1.73 3.48
CA VAL A 42 -3.90 0.31 3.70
C VAL A 42 -3.46 -0.06 5.10
N ASP A 43 -4.16 -0.99 5.74
CA ASP A 43 -3.73 -1.56 7.01
C ASP A 43 -2.82 -2.76 6.73
N CYS A 44 -1.80 -2.97 7.56
CA CYS A 44 -0.91 -4.13 7.51
C CYS A 44 -1.19 -5.05 8.70
N PRO A 45 -0.91 -6.35 8.60
CA PRO A 45 -1.14 -7.27 9.72
C PRO A 45 -0.22 -6.96 10.92
N ASP A 46 1.00 -6.49 10.64
CA ASP A 46 1.99 -6.13 11.65
C ASP A 46 2.95 -5.04 11.14
N GLU A 47 3.74 -4.49 12.06
CA GLU A 47 4.68 -3.41 11.78
C GLU A 47 5.85 -3.85 10.89
N GLN A 48 6.20 -5.15 10.89
CA GLN A 48 7.26 -5.67 10.01
C GLN A 48 6.82 -5.65 8.55
N TRP A 49 5.57 -6.05 8.26
CA TRP A 49 5.02 -5.92 6.92
C TRP A 49 4.88 -4.47 6.48
N ALA A 50 4.49 -3.57 7.39
CA ALA A 50 4.44 -2.15 7.10
C ALA A 50 5.83 -1.60 6.73
N MET A 51 6.86 -1.93 7.51
CA MET A 51 8.24 -1.55 7.23
C MET A 51 8.74 -2.12 5.89
N LYS A 52 8.48 -3.40 5.63
CA LYS A 52 8.86 -4.07 4.38
C LYS A 52 8.19 -3.44 3.15
N ALA A 53 6.92 -3.04 3.27
CA ALA A 53 6.22 -2.33 2.21
C ALA A 53 6.88 -0.97 1.93
N ILE A 54 7.24 -0.23 2.97
CA ILE A 54 7.96 1.05 2.84
C ILE A 54 9.32 0.81 2.16
N GLU A 55 10.11 -0.16 2.58
CA GLU A 55 11.41 -0.46 1.95
C GLU A 55 11.27 -0.91 0.48
N THR A 56 10.14 -1.54 0.14
CA THR A 56 9.90 -2.06 -1.21
C THR A 56 9.42 -0.98 -2.18
N PHE A 57 8.56 -0.08 -1.71
CA PHE A 57 7.84 0.90 -2.54
C PHE A 57 8.30 2.34 -2.34
N SER A 58 8.74 2.73 -1.13
CA SER A 58 9.14 4.11 -0.84
C SER A 58 10.49 4.42 -1.48
N GLY A 59 10.53 5.47 -2.30
CA GLY A 59 11.74 5.91 -3.01
C GLY A 59 11.93 5.29 -4.40
N LYS A 60 10.91 4.59 -4.92
CA LYS A 60 10.85 4.12 -6.31
C LYS A 60 9.77 4.84 -7.11
#